data_AF-A0A6G6CA93-F1
#
_entry.id   AF-A0A6G6CA93-F1
#
_cell.length_a   1.000
_cell.length_b   1.000
_cell.length_c   1.000
_cell.angle_alpha   90.00
_cell.angle_beta   90.00
_cell.angle_gamma   90.00
#
_symmetry.space_group_name_H-M   'P 1'
#
loop_
_entity.id
_entity.type
_entity.pdbx_description
1 polymer ?
#
loop_
_entity_poly.entity_id
_entity_poly.type
_entity_poly.pdbx_seq_one_letter_code
_entity_poly.pdbx_strand_id
1 'polypeptide(L)'
;MTLAIFDQFKSPTMFGLPLAWLAMLIPSILLILQTPNFIKSRYHTLLMPTLMTITKQLFTPINSQGHKWALICMASMMFILTINLLGLLPYTYTPTTQLSMNMGLAVPMWLATVLIGLQKKPTEALAHLLPEGTPIALIPMLVIIETISLFIRPIALGVRLTANLTAGHLLIQLISITTFAVMPMISLTLATSLLLFLLTILELAVAMIQA
;
A
#
# COMPACT_ATOMS: atom_id res chain seq x y z
N MET A 1 -29.26 -1.68 -8.22
CA MET A 1 -28.51 -2.50 -7.25
C MET A 1 -27.05 -2.69 -7.63
N THR A 2 -26.70 -2.95 -8.90
CA THR A 2 -25.29 -3.11 -9.34
C THR A 2 -24.44 -1.85 -9.18
N LEU A 3 -25.00 -0.65 -9.42
CA LEU A 3 -24.26 0.61 -9.25
C LEU A 3 -23.97 0.97 -7.79
N ALA A 4 -24.82 0.53 -6.86
CA ALA A 4 -24.74 0.92 -5.44
C ALA A 4 -23.52 0.34 -4.72
N ILE A 5 -22.99 -0.78 -5.20
CA ILE A 5 -21.80 -1.42 -4.60
C ILE A 5 -20.54 -0.59 -4.89
N PHE A 6 -20.44 -0.03 -6.10
CA PHE A 6 -19.27 0.74 -6.51
C PHE A 6 -19.32 2.22 -6.09
N ASP A 7 -20.46 2.70 -5.59
CA ASP A 7 -20.59 4.09 -5.13
C ASP A 7 -19.63 4.43 -3.98
N GLN A 8 -19.20 3.45 -3.18
CA GLN A 8 -18.20 3.66 -2.13
C GLN A 8 -16.81 4.07 -2.66
N PHE A 9 -16.48 3.69 -3.90
CA PHE A 9 -15.18 4.02 -4.50
C PHE A 9 -15.22 5.33 -5.27
N LYS A 10 -16.40 5.91 -5.51
CA LYS A 10 -16.51 7.21 -6.17
C LYS A 10 -15.95 8.28 -5.25
N SER A 11 -15.05 9.10 -5.78
CA SER A 11 -14.47 10.20 -5.04
C SER A 11 -15.57 11.16 -4.58
N PRO A 12 -15.78 11.36 -3.26
CA PRO A 12 -16.79 12.28 -2.78
C PRO A 12 -16.41 13.72 -3.15
N THR A 13 -17.35 14.47 -3.70
CA THR A 13 -17.21 15.90 -3.97
C THR A 13 -18.23 16.65 -3.12
N MET A 14 -17.76 17.61 -2.32
CA MET A 14 -18.63 18.55 -1.59
C MET A 14 -18.39 19.94 -2.16
N PHE A 15 -19.45 20.65 -2.53
CA PHE A 15 -19.36 22.00 -3.12
C PHE A 15 -18.37 22.11 -4.29
N GLY A 16 -18.23 21.06 -5.11
CA GLY A 16 -17.30 21.01 -6.24
C GLY A 16 -15.83 20.72 -5.89
N LEU A 17 -15.48 20.59 -4.60
CA LEU A 17 -14.14 20.22 -4.16
C LEU A 17 -14.04 18.71 -3.90
N PRO A 18 -13.06 18.00 -4.49
CA PRO A 18 -12.85 16.59 -4.20
C PRO A 18 -12.27 16.41 -2.79
N LEU A 19 -12.99 15.66 -1.95
CA LEU A 19 -12.57 15.37 -0.57
C LEU A 19 -11.35 14.44 -0.47
N ALA A 20 -10.91 13.87 -1.60
CA ALA A 20 -9.72 13.02 -1.65
C ALA A 20 -8.47 13.75 -1.13
N TRP A 21 -8.32 15.04 -1.41
CA TRP A 21 -7.19 15.84 -0.90
C TRP A 21 -7.20 15.95 0.61
N LEU A 22 -8.39 16.15 1.20
CA LEU A 22 -8.54 16.23 2.65
C LEU A 22 -8.22 14.89 3.29
N ALA A 23 -8.67 13.78 2.70
CA ALA A 23 -8.33 12.43 3.15
C ALA A 23 -6.81 12.16 3.13
N MET A 24 -6.10 12.66 2.11
CA MET A 24 -4.64 12.52 2.01
C MET A 24 -3.86 13.32 3.06
N LEU A 25 -4.44 14.39 3.62
CA LEU A 25 -3.79 15.19 4.66
C LEU A 25 -3.92 14.57 6.07
N ILE A 26 -4.92 13.71 6.30
CA ILE A 26 -5.18 13.09 7.61
C ILE A 26 -3.94 12.33 8.18
N PRO A 27 -3.23 11.49 7.39
CA PRO A 27 -1.99 10.85 7.84
C PRO A 27 -0.95 11.81 8.40
N SER A 28 -0.77 12.94 7.72
CA SER A 28 0.24 13.93 8.12
C SER A 28 -0.11 14.53 9.49
N ILE A 29 -1.38 14.88 9.71
CA ILE A 29 -1.85 15.46 10.97
C ILE A 29 -1.67 14.46 12.12
N LEU A 30 -1.96 13.17 11.90
CA LEU A 30 -1.80 12.13 12.92
C LEU A 30 -0.33 11.86 13.26
N LEU A 31 0.58 11.95 12.29
CA LEU A 31 2.02 11.74 12.51
C LEU A 31 2.73 12.95 13.14
N ILE A 32 2.19 14.17 12.96
CA ILE A 32 2.82 15.45 13.38
C ILE A 32 2.76 15.70 14.90
N LEU A 33 2.26 14.78 15.73
CA LEU A 33 2.28 14.93 17.20
C LEU A 33 3.66 14.68 17.84
N GLN A 34 4.70 15.34 17.32
CA GLN A 34 5.97 15.52 18.01
C GLN A 34 5.91 16.77 18.88
N THR A 35 5.58 16.58 20.15
CA THR A 35 5.71 17.67 21.13
C THR A 35 7.19 17.82 21.50
N PRO A 36 7.74 19.05 21.57
CA PRO A 36 9.13 19.30 21.96
C PRO A 36 9.41 19.00 23.45
N ASN A 37 8.41 18.50 24.18
CA ASN A 37 8.52 18.20 25.60
C ASN A 37 9.38 16.96 25.84
N PHE A 38 10.24 17.02 26.88
CA PHE A 38 11.01 15.87 27.35
C PHE A 38 10.12 14.68 27.72
N ILE A 39 8.93 14.96 28.28
CA ILE A 39 7.90 13.95 28.51
C ILE A 39 7.07 13.83 27.23
N LYS A 40 7.32 12.74 26.51
CA LYS A 40 6.60 12.37 25.28
C LYS A 40 5.19 11.89 25.59
N SER A 41 4.26 12.15 24.68
CA SER A 41 2.89 11.60 24.75
C SER A 41 2.90 10.07 24.67
N ARG A 42 1.87 9.41 25.20
CA ARG A 42 1.73 7.94 25.15
C ARG A 42 1.77 7.40 23.71
N TYR A 43 1.19 8.16 22.78
CA TYR A 43 1.23 7.85 21.36
C TYR A 43 2.67 7.84 20.83
N HIS A 44 3.44 8.87 21.13
CA HIS A 44 4.83 9.00 20.69
C HIS A 44 5.74 7.95 21.35
N THR A 45 5.47 7.52 22.58
CA THR A 45 6.24 6.44 23.23
C THR A 45 6.01 5.07 22.59
N LEU A 46 4.85 4.82 21.99
CA LEU A 46 4.57 3.56 21.27
C LEU A 46 5.09 3.60 19.82
N LEU A 47 4.94 4.74 19.15
CA LEU A 47 5.27 4.88 17.73
C LEU A 47 6.78 4.98 17.46
N MET A 48 7.57 5.63 18.31
CA MET A 48 9.02 5.75 18.07
C MET A 48 9.79 4.43 18.13
N PRO A 49 9.63 3.56 19.14
CA PRO A 49 10.38 2.31 19.17
C PRO A 49 10.00 1.38 18.01
N THR A 50 8.73 1.38 17.59
CA THR A 50 8.28 0.60 16.43
C THR A 50 8.87 1.11 15.12
N LEU A 51 8.93 2.43 14.92
CA LEU A 51 9.65 3.00 13.77
C LEU A 51 11.16 2.69 13.79
N MET A 52 11.79 2.70 14.96
CA MET A 52 13.21 2.37 15.10
C MET A 52 13.50 0.89 14.80
N THR A 53 12.63 -0.03 15.19
CA THR A 53 12.80 -1.45 14.85
C THR A 53 12.59 -1.70 13.37
N ILE A 54 11.56 -1.09 12.76
CA ILE A 54 11.27 -1.23 11.32
C ILE A 54 12.41 -0.67 10.49
N THR A 55 12.87 0.56 10.78
CA THR A 55 14.03 1.16 10.09
C THR A 55 15.27 0.28 10.18
N LYS A 56 15.58 -0.24 11.37
CA LYS A 56 16.72 -1.12 11.56
C LYS A 56 16.58 -2.39 10.71
N GLN A 57 15.43 -3.06 10.71
CA GLN A 57 15.22 -4.29 9.93
C GLN A 57 15.25 -4.06 8.42
N LEU A 58 14.69 -2.96 7.93
CA LEU A 58 14.67 -2.65 6.50
C LEU A 58 16.05 -2.28 5.96
N PHE A 59 16.87 -1.60 6.78
CA PHE A 59 18.16 -1.08 6.33
C PHE A 59 19.37 -1.92 6.75
N THR A 60 19.22 -2.98 7.55
CA THR A 60 20.34 -3.90 7.85
C THR A 60 21.01 -4.51 6.62
N PRO A 61 20.31 -4.91 5.53
CA PRO A 61 20.98 -5.45 4.34
C PRO A 61 21.51 -4.36 3.39
N ILE A 62 21.25 -3.08 3.67
CA ILE A 62 21.53 -1.97 2.75
C ILE A 62 22.83 -1.28 3.14
N ASN A 63 23.67 -0.96 2.14
CA ASN A 63 24.93 -0.25 2.36
C ASN A 63 24.70 1.20 2.88
N SER A 64 25.71 1.79 3.50
CA SER A 64 25.64 3.09 4.18
C SER A 64 25.11 4.24 3.30
N GLN A 65 25.43 4.22 2.00
CA GLN A 65 24.92 5.20 1.04
C GLN A 65 23.39 5.15 0.86
N GLY A 66 22.79 3.97 1.05
CA GLY A 66 21.36 3.74 0.94
C GLY A 66 20.57 4.23 2.16
N HIS A 67 21.21 4.41 3.33
CA HIS A 67 20.52 4.93 4.52
C HIS A 67 19.95 6.35 4.33
N LYS A 68 20.44 7.12 3.35
CA LYS A 68 19.85 8.42 2.99
C LYS A 68 18.38 8.29 2.55
N TRP A 69 17.99 7.14 2.00
CA TRP A 69 16.62 6.85 1.57
C TRP A 69 15.70 6.41 2.72
N ALA A 70 16.24 6.19 3.92
CA ALA A 70 15.45 5.73 5.06
C ALA A 70 14.30 6.67 5.39
N LEU A 71 14.52 7.98 5.36
CA LEU A 71 13.47 8.95 5.65
C LEU A 71 12.30 8.81 4.67
N ILE A 72 12.59 8.73 3.37
CA ILE A 72 11.58 8.66 2.31
C ILE A 72 10.82 7.34 2.38
N CYS A 73 11.51 6.21 2.53
CA CYS A 73 10.87 4.89 2.63
C CYS A 73 9.96 4.79 3.87
N MET A 74 10.41 5.29 5.03
CA MET A 74 9.60 5.28 6.24
C MET A 74 8.41 6.22 6.15
N ALA A 75 8.58 7.39 5.54
CA ALA A 75 7.49 8.33 5.34
C ALA A 75 6.41 7.72 4.43
N SER A 76 6.79 7.09 3.32
CA SER A 76 5.83 6.41 2.43
C SER A 76 5.14 5.23 3.10
N MET A 77 5.89 4.40 3.85
CA MET A 77 5.32 3.26 4.57
C MET A 77 4.28 3.72 5.59
N MET A 78 4.60 4.72 6.40
CA MET A 78 3.66 5.26 7.40
C MET A 78 2.45 5.95 6.78
N PHE A 79 2.65 6.64 5.65
CA PHE A 79 1.56 7.25 4.90
C PHE A 79 0.57 6.18 4.40
N ILE A 80 1.07 5.12 3.77
CA ILE A 80 0.22 4.04 3.24
C ILE A 80 -0.46 3.27 4.39
N LEU A 81 0.28 2.94 5.45
CA LEU A 81 -0.24 2.23 6.62
C LEU A 81 -1.43 2.96 7.24
N THR A 82 -1.28 4.25 7.48
CA THR A 82 -2.32 5.06 8.13
C THR A 82 -3.56 5.22 7.26
N ILE A 83 -3.41 5.42 5.94
CA ILE A 83 -4.56 5.50 5.03
C ILE A 83 -5.30 4.17 4.94
N ASN A 84 -4.57 3.06 4.83
CA ASN A 84 -5.20 1.74 4.70
C ASN A 84 -5.95 1.35 5.99
N LEU A 85 -5.36 1.63 7.16
CA LEU A 85 -6.01 1.35 8.45
C LEU A 85 -7.23 2.25 8.68
N LEU A 86 -7.12 3.55 8.38
CA LEU A 86 -8.26 4.47 8.48
C LEU A 86 -9.38 4.04 7.51
N GLY A 87 -8.98 3.46 6.40
CA GLY A 87 -9.86 2.96 5.36
C GLY A 87 -10.79 1.82 5.73
N LEU A 88 -10.40 0.99 6.68
CA LEU A 88 -11.23 -0.12 7.16
C LEU A 88 -12.41 0.35 8.01
N LEU A 89 -12.44 1.63 8.41
CA LEU A 89 -13.55 2.19 9.16
C LEU A 89 -14.83 2.25 8.30
N PRO A 90 -16.00 1.98 8.90
CA PRO A 90 -17.26 1.97 8.18
C PRO A 90 -17.55 3.34 7.55
N TYR A 91 -18.02 3.31 6.30
CA TYR A 91 -18.38 4.51 5.51
C TYR A 91 -17.24 5.50 5.25
N THR A 92 -15.98 5.07 5.35
CA THR A 92 -14.84 5.91 4.99
C THR A 92 -14.42 5.72 3.54
N TYR A 93 -14.06 6.81 2.87
CA TYR A 93 -13.48 6.79 1.53
C TYR A 93 -11.95 6.65 1.62
N THR A 94 -11.41 5.64 0.93
CA THR A 94 -9.98 5.36 0.88
C THR A 94 -9.36 5.84 -0.43
N PRO A 95 -8.48 6.85 -0.43
CA PRO A 95 -7.82 7.29 -1.66
C PRO A 95 -6.87 6.23 -2.27
N THR A 96 -6.43 5.23 -1.48
CA THR A 96 -5.59 4.11 -1.93
C THR A 96 -6.31 3.08 -2.80
N THR A 97 -7.64 3.11 -2.87
CA THR A 97 -8.41 2.28 -3.83
C THR A 97 -8.30 2.78 -5.26
N GLN A 98 -7.97 4.07 -5.45
CA GLN A 98 -7.80 4.66 -6.76
C GLN A 98 -6.40 4.36 -7.31
N LEU A 99 -6.35 3.74 -8.49
CA LEU A 99 -5.10 3.40 -9.15
C LEU A 99 -4.23 4.62 -9.44
N SER A 100 -4.85 5.76 -9.71
CA SER A 100 -4.16 7.03 -9.94
C SER A 100 -3.27 7.43 -8.77
N MET A 101 -3.74 7.28 -7.53
CA MET A 101 -2.96 7.62 -6.33
C MET A 101 -1.76 6.69 -6.15
N ASN A 102 -1.99 5.38 -6.27
CA ASN A 102 -0.93 4.39 -6.08
C ASN A 102 0.13 4.48 -7.18
N MET A 103 -0.26 4.71 -8.43
CA MET A 103 0.70 4.95 -9.51
C MET A 103 1.47 6.25 -9.32
N GLY A 104 0.83 7.29 -8.78
CA GLY A 104 1.47 8.55 -8.40
C GLY A 104 2.58 8.38 -7.36
N LEU A 105 2.50 7.38 -6.48
CA LEU A 105 3.55 7.03 -5.52
C LEU A 105 4.57 6.03 -6.10
N ALA A 106 4.11 5.01 -6.83
CA ALA A 106 4.93 3.91 -7.30
C ALA A 106 5.91 4.33 -8.41
N VAL A 107 5.45 5.11 -9.39
CA VAL A 107 6.27 5.49 -10.55
C VAL A 107 7.46 6.36 -10.15
N PRO A 108 7.32 7.43 -9.34
CA PRO A 108 8.47 8.25 -8.94
C PRO A 108 9.48 7.47 -8.09
N MET A 109 9.01 6.63 -7.16
CA MET A 109 9.89 5.81 -6.32
C MET A 109 10.68 4.79 -7.13
N TRP A 110 10.03 4.11 -8.08
CA TRP A 110 10.71 3.19 -8.99
C TRP A 110 11.68 3.93 -9.91
N LEU A 111 11.25 5.04 -10.51
CA LEU A 111 12.09 5.82 -11.42
C LEU A 111 13.33 6.37 -10.70
N ALA A 112 13.20 6.81 -9.45
CA ALA A 112 14.32 7.23 -8.62
C ALA A 112 15.35 6.09 -8.43
N THR A 113 14.91 4.87 -8.14
CA THR A 113 15.84 3.74 -7.95
C THR A 113 16.56 3.35 -9.24
N VAL A 114 15.85 3.33 -10.38
CA VAL A 114 16.43 3.05 -11.69
C VAL A 114 17.46 4.12 -12.10
N LEU A 115 17.12 5.42 -11.95
CA LEU A 115 18.04 6.51 -12.28
C LEU A 115 19.31 6.47 -11.42
N ILE A 116 19.19 6.21 -10.11
CA ILE A 116 20.35 6.14 -9.22
C ILE A 116 21.23 4.95 -9.57
N GLY A 117 20.64 3.80 -9.92
CA GLY A 117 21.37 2.63 -10.37
C GLY A 117 22.19 2.92 -11.63
N LEU A 118 21.55 3.52 -12.63
CA LEU A 118 22.20 3.89 -13.90
C LEU A 118 23.28 4.96 -13.73
N GLN A 119 23.08 5.95 -12.85
CA GLN A 119 24.07 7.00 -12.61
C GLN A 119 25.29 6.53 -11.82
N LYS A 120 25.09 5.73 -10.76
CA LYS A 120 26.20 5.33 -9.89
C LYS A 120 27.03 4.21 -10.48
N LYS A 121 26.40 3.24 -11.13
CA LYS A 121 27.07 2.02 -11.64
C LYS A 121 26.39 1.51 -12.92
N PRO A 122 26.62 2.18 -14.07
CA PRO A 122 25.95 1.82 -15.32
C PRO A 122 26.29 0.40 -15.79
N THR A 123 27.54 -0.05 -15.59
CA THR A 123 27.99 -1.38 -16.02
C THR A 123 27.36 -2.49 -15.19
N GLU A 124 27.31 -2.37 -13.86
CA GLU A 124 26.63 -3.35 -13.00
C GLU A 124 25.11 -3.35 -13.22
N ALA A 125 24.50 -2.18 -13.45
CA ALA A 125 23.07 -2.08 -13.72
C ALA A 125 22.67 -2.77 -15.04
N LEU A 126 23.49 -2.62 -16.09
CA LEU A 126 23.29 -3.30 -17.36
C LEU A 126 23.65 -4.80 -17.27
N ALA A 127 24.67 -5.16 -16.49
CA ALA A 127 25.03 -6.56 -16.26
C ALA A 127 23.90 -7.35 -15.57
N HIS A 128 23.14 -6.72 -14.68
CA HIS A 128 21.98 -7.37 -14.04
C HIS A 128 20.85 -7.75 -15.03
N LEU A 129 20.85 -7.21 -16.25
CA LEU A 129 19.90 -7.64 -17.28
C LEU A 129 20.19 -9.06 -17.81
N LEU A 130 21.38 -9.60 -17.52
CA LEU A 130 21.79 -10.94 -17.95
C LEU A 130 22.26 -11.77 -16.75
N PRO A 131 21.60 -12.89 -16.43
CA PRO A 131 22.10 -13.79 -15.41
C PRO A 131 23.41 -14.44 -15.86
N GLU A 132 24.33 -14.59 -14.91
CA GLU A 132 25.63 -15.22 -15.14
C GLU A 132 25.45 -16.67 -15.64
N GLY A 133 26.15 -17.03 -16.72
CA GLY A 133 26.16 -18.39 -17.25
C GLY A 133 25.07 -18.73 -18.29
N THR A 134 24.38 -17.74 -18.88
CA THR A 134 23.41 -18.01 -19.95
C THR A 134 24.08 -18.40 -21.27
N PRO A 135 23.59 -19.43 -21.99
CA PRO A 135 24.11 -19.79 -23.31
C PRO A 135 23.83 -18.70 -24.36
N ILE A 136 24.81 -18.47 -25.24
CA ILE A 136 24.87 -17.32 -26.17
C ILE A 136 23.62 -17.18 -27.06
N ALA A 137 22.98 -18.28 -27.43
CA ALA A 137 21.78 -18.26 -28.26
C ALA A 137 20.53 -17.67 -27.57
N LEU A 138 20.43 -17.77 -26.23
CA LEU A 138 19.24 -17.31 -25.48
C LEU A 138 19.36 -15.86 -24.99
N ILE A 139 20.54 -15.27 -25.09
CA ILE A 139 20.84 -13.91 -24.61
C ILE A 139 19.84 -12.87 -25.15
N PRO A 140 19.54 -12.79 -26.47
CA PRO A 140 18.68 -11.74 -27.00
C PRO A 140 17.25 -11.81 -26.46
N MET A 141 16.72 -13.02 -26.28
CA MET A 141 15.37 -13.23 -25.75
C MET A 141 15.29 -12.86 -24.26
N LEU A 142 16.30 -13.23 -23.47
CA LEU A 142 16.30 -12.98 -22.04
C LEU A 142 16.36 -11.48 -21.71
N VAL A 143 17.19 -10.72 -22.43
CA VAL A 143 17.27 -9.26 -22.25
C VAL A 143 15.92 -8.59 -22.52
N ILE A 144 15.16 -9.05 -23.53
CA ILE A 144 13.81 -8.53 -23.79
C ILE A 144 12.88 -8.83 -22.62
N ILE A 145 12.90 -10.04 -22.07
CA ILE A 145 12.05 -10.41 -20.93
C ILE A 145 12.41 -9.60 -19.68
N GLU A 146 13.70 -9.45 -19.37
CA GLU A 146 14.14 -8.72 -18.17
C GLU A 146 13.86 -7.21 -18.28
N THR A 147 14.00 -6.62 -19.46
CA THR A 147 13.59 -5.22 -19.68
C THR A 147 12.09 -5.04 -19.50
N ILE A 148 11.26 -5.96 -20.00
CA ILE A 148 9.80 -5.95 -19.75
C ILE A 148 9.50 -6.13 -18.25
N SER A 149 10.18 -7.04 -17.57
CA SER A 149 10.06 -7.27 -16.11
C SER A 149 10.36 -6.00 -15.30
N LEU A 150 11.40 -5.24 -15.69
CA LEU A 150 11.76 -3.97 -15.06
C LEU A 150 10.62 -2.95 -15.16
N PHE A 151 9.94 -2.84 -16.32
CA PHE A 151 8.82 -1.93 -16.55
C PHE A 151 7.51 -2.39 -15.90
N ILE A 152 7.27 -3.69 -15.78
CA ILE A 152 6.07 -4.23 -15.12
C ILE A 152 6.11 -3.99 -13.60
N ARG A 153 7.30 -3.92 -12.99
CA ARG A 153 7.48 -3.75 -11.53
C ARG A 153 6.70 -2.58 -10.90
N PRO A 154 6.77 -1.32 -11.38
CA PRO A 154 5.99 -0.22 -10.81
C PRO A 154 4.49 -0.42 -11.00
N ILE A 155 4.07 -0.98 -12.13
CA ILE A 155 2.66 -1.27 -12.43
C ILE A 155 2.14 -2.33 -11.46
N ALA A 156 2.89 -3.42 -11.27
CA ALA A 156 2.56 -4.50 -10.36
C ALA A 156 2.46 -4.01 -8.92
N LEU A 157 3.36 -3.12 -8.47
CA LEU A 157 3.29 -2.53 -7.13
C LEU A 157 2.00 -1.73 -6.92
N GLY A 158 1.67 -0.84 -7.86
CA GLY A 158 0.47 0.01 -7.77
C GLY A 158 -0.83 -0.80 -7.83
N VAL A 159 -0.92 -1.75 -8.78
CA VAL A 159 -2.08 -2.64 -8.94
C VAL A 159 -2.26 -3.55 -7.74
N ARG A 160 -1.17 -4.07 -7.15
CA ARG A 160 -1.24 -4.95 -5.97
C ARG A 160 -1.97 -4.26 -4.81
N LEU A 161 -1.65 -3.00 -4.56
CA LEU A 161 -2.26 -2.25 -3.46
C LEU A 161 -3.72 -1.91 -3.75
N THR A 162 -4.04 -1.45 -4.97
CA THR A 162 -5.45 -1.17 -5.33
C THR A 162 -6.30 -2.42 -5.33
N ALA A 163 -5.81 -3.51 -5.94
CA ALA A 163 -6.61 -4.71 -6.16
C ALA A 163 -6.99 -5.34 -4.83
N ASN A 164 -6.06 -5.41 -3.89
CA ASN A 164 -6.34 -6.07 -2.63
C ASN A 164 -7.29 -5.23 -1.75
N LEU A 165 -7.11 -3.90 -1.66
CA LEU A 165 -8.04 -3.06 -0.90
C LEU A 165 -9.43 -3.01 -1.56
N THR A 166 -9.51 -2.84 -2.88
CA THR A 166 -10.80 -2.83 -3.58
C THR A 166 -11.53 -4.17 -3.47
N ALA A 167 -10.83 -5.29 -3.68
CA ALA A 167 -11.41 -6.62 -3.55
C ALA A 167 -11.86 -6.90 -2.10
N GLY A 168 -11.06 -6.50 -1.11
CA GLY A 168 -11.40 -6.64 0.30
C GLY A 168 -12.68 -5.91 0.70
N HIS A 169 -12.78 -4.63 0.33
CA HIS A 169 -13.98 -3.83 0.56
C HIS A 169 -15.21 -4.39 -0.18
N LEU A 170 -15.04 -4.87 -1.41
CA LEU A 170 -16.11 -5.53 -2.16
C LEU A 170 -16.57 -6.84 -1.49
N LEU A 171 -15.63 -7.66 -1.01
CA LEU A 171 -15.94 -8.91 -0.30
C LEU A 171 -16.71 -8.64 0.99
N ILE A 172 -16.27 -7.69 1.81
CA ILE A 172 -16.97 -7.28 3.03
C ILE A 172 -18.40 -6.83 2.69
N GLN A 173 -18.58 -6.02 1.65
CA GLN A 173 -19.90 -5.52 1.26
C GLN A 173 -20.82 -6.63 0.74
N LEU A 174 -20.31 -7.53 -0.12
CA LEU A 174 -21.10 -8.64 -0.65
C LEU A 174 -21.58 -9.55 0.48
N ILE A 175 -20.73 -9.84 1.46
CA ILE A 175 -21.10 -10.69 2.59
C ILE A 175 -22.02 -9.96 3.57
N SER A 176 -21.87 -8.65 3.73
CA SER A 176 -22.82 -7.85 4.50
C SER A 176 -24.22 -7.84 3.87
N ILE A 177 -24.31 -7.79 2.53
CA ILE A 177 -25.61 -7.86 1.83
C ILE A 177 -26.21 -9.26 1.98
N THR A 178 -25.41 -10.33 1.92
CA THR A 178 -25.93 -11.69 2.10
C THR A 178 -26.34 -11.96 3.55
N THR A 179 -25.59 -11.48 4.56
CA THR A 179 -26.00 -11.59 5.97
C THR A 179 -27.33 -10.89 6.21
N PHE A 180 -27.52 -9.70 5.61
CA PHE A 180 -28.78 -8.96 5.70
C PHE A 180 -29.93 -9.69 5.00
N ALA A 181 -29.71 -10.26 3.81
CA ALA A 181 -30.74 -10.99 3.08
C ALA A 181 -31.19 -12.27 3.81
N VAL A 182 -30.29 -12.89 4.58
CA VAL A 182 -30.51 -14.15 5.30
C VAL A 182 -30.98 -13.95 6.74
N MET A 183 -31.15 -12.70 7.20
CA MET A 183 -31.69 -12.31 8.51
C MET A 183 -32.80 -13.21 9.09
N PRO A 184 -33.82 -13.67 8.35
CA PRO A 184 -34.86 -14.54 8.92
C PRO A 184 -34.37 -15.95 9.35
N MET A 185 -33.23 -16.43 8.87
CA MET A 185 -32.69 -17.77 9.17
C MET A 185 -31.53 -17.71 10.17
N ILE A 186 -31.85 -17.87 11.47
CA ILE A 186 -30.93 -17.67 12.61
C ILE A 186 -29.61 -18.47 12.51
N SER A 187 -29.65 -19.72 12.05
CA SER A 187 -28.44 -20.55 11.95
C SER A 187 -27.48 -20.04 10.87
N LEU A 188 -28.01 -19.59 9.73
CA LEU A 188 -27.22 -19.12 8.61
C LEU A 188 -26.74 -17.67 8.81
N THR A 189 -27.50 -16.84 9.54
CA THR A 189 -27.04 -15.50 9.96
C THR A 189 -25.85 -15.60 10.91
N LEU A 190 -25.86 -16.55 11.86
CA LEU A 190 -24.74 -16.74 12.78
C LEU A 190 -23.47 -17.12 12.00
N ALA A 191 -23.56 -18.08 11.08
CA ALA A 191 -22.43 -18.53 10.27
C ALA A 191 -21.86 -17.40 9.38
N THR A 192 -22.74 -16.64 8.72
CA THR A 192 -22.31 -15.54 7.84
C THR A 192 -21.74 -14.34 8.62
N SER A 193 -22.27 -14.06 9.82
CA SER A 193 -21.72 -13.01 10.70
C SER A 193 -20.32 -13.36 11.23
N LEU A 194 -20.09 -14.62 11.60
CA LEU A 194 -18.76 -15.11 12.00
C LEU A 194 -17.76 -15.04 10.84
N LEU A 195 -18.20 -15.36 9.62
CA LEU A 195 -17.38 -15.22 8.42
C LEU A 195 -17.01 -13.75 8.16
N LEU A 196 -17.96 -12.83 8.30
CA LEU A 196 -17.70 -11.39 8.16
C LEU A 196 -16.68 -10.90 9.20
N PHE A 197 -16.81 -11.33 10.46
CA PHE A 197 -15.83 -11.02 11.50
C PHE A 197 -14.43 -11.52 11.14
N LEU A 198 -14.30 -12.77 10.67
CA LEU A 198 -13.02 -13.32 10.25
C LEU A 198 -12.40 -12.54 9.07
N LEU A 199 -13.22 -12.12 8.10
CA LEU A 199 -12.74 -11.31 6.97
C LEU A 199 -12.26 -9.94 7.40
N THR A 200 -12.89 -9.29 8.37
CA THR A 200 -12.39 -8.00 8.87
C THR A 200 -11.01 -8.13 9.52
N ILE A 201 -10.74 -9.26 10.19
CA ILE A 201 -9.41 -9.56 10.74
C ILE A 201 -8.40 -9.79 9.62
N LEU A 202 -8.80 -10.54 8.58
CA LEU A 202 -7.94 -10.77 7.41
C LEU A 202 -7.59 -9.44 6.73
N GLU A 203 -8.59 -8.59 6.46
CA GLU A 203 -8.37 -7.28 5.82
C GLU A 203 -7.52 -6.36 6.67
N LEU A 204 -7.63 -6.41 8.01
CA LEU A 204 -6.72 -5.68 8.90
C LEU A 204 -5.27 -6.14 8.73
N ALA A 205 -5.03 -7.46 8.65
CA ALA A 205 -3.69 -8.00 8.42
C ALA A 205 -3.16 -7.63 7.03
N VAL A 206 -4.01 -7.73 6.01
CA VAL A 206 -3.70 -7.39 4.60
C VAL A 206 -3.35 -5.90 4.47
N ALA A 207 -4.10 -5.01 5.13
CA ALA A 207 -3.84 -3.57 5.17
C ALA A 207 -2.48 -3.23 5.79
N MET A 208 -2.07 -3.96 6.85
CA MET A 208 -0.75 -3.78 7.47
C MET A 208 0.39 -4.34 6.62
N ILE A 209 0.21 -5.49 5.97
CA ILE A 209 1.26 -6.16 5.18
C ILE A 209 1.55 -5.42 3.86
N GLN A 210 0.55 -4.72 3.32
CA GLN A 210 0.69 -4.01 2.04
C GLN A 210 1.35 -2.65 2.12
N ALA A 211 1.42 -2.07 3.33
CA ALA A 211 2.10 -0.82 3.60
C ALA A 211 3.62 -1.01 3.69
#